data_AF-A0A6V7WJY9-F1
#
_entry.id   AF-A0A6V7WJY9-F1
#
_cell.length_a   1.000
_cell.length_b   1.000
_cell.length_c   1.000
_cell.angle_alpha   90.00
_cell.angle_beta   90.00
_cell.angle_gamma   90.00
#
_symmetry.space_group_name_H-M   'P 1'
#
loop_
_entity.id
_entity.type
_entity.pdbx_description
1 polymer ?
#
loop_
_entity_poly.entity_id
_entity_poly.type
_entity_poly.pdbx_seq_one_letter_code
_entity_poly.pdbx_strand_id
1 'polypeptide(L)'
;MLIGEIYSTIIYCFATFGLFSNLFLIWLILRYTMKEMQVYSKILLQTCFVDIVGICMFVVSQPVYISDKGVGTVWNFGPIHLLPNPWQHFLLILSYFMARVHKK
;
A
#
# COMPACT_ATOMS: atom_id res chain seq x y z
N MET A 1 15.44 22.86 0.01
CA MET A 1 14.19 22.18 0.44
C MET A 1 13.28 22.08 -0.78
N LEU A 2 13.72 21.48 -1.88
CA LEU A 2 13.87 20.04 -2.17
C LEU A 2 12.48 19.39 -2.28
N ILE A 3 11.81 19.62 -3.43
CA ILE A 3 10.47 19.12 -3.78
C ILE A 3 10.27 17.65 -3.38
N GLY A 4 11.29 16.80 -3.56
CA GLY A 4 11.26 15.40 -3.15
C GLY A 4 11.02 15.17 -1.65
N GLU A 5 11.54 16.01 -0.76
CA GLU A 5 11.32 15.89 0.69
C GLU A 5 9.88 16.24 1.08
N ILE A 6 9.30 17.28 0.44
CA ILE A 6 7.92 17.68 0.65
C ILE A 6 6.97 16.57 0.18
N TYR A 7 7.22 16.01 -1.02
CA TYR A 7 6.43 14.89 -1.54
C TYR A 7 6.55 13.63 -0.67
N SER A 8 7.76 13.28 -0.26
CA SER A 8 8.01 12.15 0.65
C SER A 8 7.25 12.32 1.96
N THR A 9 7.32 13.50 2.57
CA THR A 9 6.61 13.82 3.82
C THR A 9 5.10 13.68 3.67
N ILE A 10 4.54 14.22 2.58
CA ILE A 10 3.10 14.12 2.27
C ILE A 10 2.69 12.65 2.12
N ILE A 11 3.46 11.86 1.36
CA ILE A 11 3.19 10.43 1.15
C ILE A 11 3.20 9.67 2.49
N TYR A 12 4.18 9.92 3.36
CA TYR A 12 4.23 9.29 4.68
C TYR A 12 3.04 9.71 5.57
N CYS A 13 2.61 10.97 5.53
CA CYS A 13 1.41 11.43 6.25
C CYS A 13 0.13 10.75 5.75
N PHE A 14 -0.08 10.66 4.43
CA PHE A 14 -1.24 9.97 3.88
C PHE A 14 -1.22 8.47 4.17
N ALA A 15 -0.05 7.84 4.11
CA ALA A 15 0.09 6.42 4.42
C ALA A 15 -0.19 6.10 5.89
N THR A 16 0.35 6.89 6.82
CA THR A 16 0.08 6.72 8.24
C THR A 16 -1.39 6.92 8.59
N PHE A 17 -2.03 7.94 8.02
CA PHE A 17 -3.47 8.14 8.16
C PHE A 17 -4.28 6.98 7.57
N GLY A 18 -3.96 6.55 6.35
CA GLY A 18 -4.63 5.45 5.67
C GLY A 18 -4.50 4.11 6.40
N LEU A 19 -3.33 3.79 6.95
CA LEU A 19 -3.12 2.60 7.77
C LEU A 19 -3.93 2.67 9.06
N PHE A 20 -3.91 3.81 9.74
CA PHE A 20 -4.68 4.01 10.97
C PHE A 20 -6.19 3.82 10.73
N SER A 21 -6.73 4.46 9.70
CA SER A 21 -8.16 4.36 9.36
C SER A 21 -8.57 2.93 8.99
N ASN A 22 -7.76 2.21 8.20
CA ASN A 22 -8.05 0.82 7.83
C ASN A 22 -7.99 -0.14 9.02
N LEU A 23 -7.00 0.02 9.90
CA LEU A 23 -6.92 -0.77 11.15
C LEU A 23 -8.11 -0.47 12.08
N PHE A 24 -8.51 0.79 12.18
CA PHE A 24 -9.68 1.19 12.94
C PHE A 24 -10.96 0.58 12.38
N LEU A 25 -11.12 0.57 11.04
CA LEU A 25 -12.27 -0.06 10.40
C LEU A 25 -12.32 -1.56 10.64
N ILE A 26 -11.18 -2.27 10.53
CA ILE A 26 -11.09 -3.70 10.85
C ILE A 26 -11.50 -3.95 12.30
N TRP A 27 -11.03 -3.13 13.23
CA TRP A 27 -11.41 -3.23 14.64
C TRP A 27 -12.92 -3.04 14.86
N LEU A 28 -13.53 -2.05 14.21
CA LEU A 28 -14.97 -1.83 14.25
C LEU A 28 -15.76 -3.03 13.68
N ILE A 29 -15.33 -3.55 12.53
CA ILE A 29 -15.96 -4.69 11.88
C ILE A 29 -15.93 -5.91 12.81
N LEU A 30 -14.79 -6.20 13.43
CA LEU A 30 -14.66 -7.35 14.33
C LEU A 30 -15.51 -7.21 15.60
N ARG A 31 -15.66 -5.99 16.13
CA ARG A 31 -16.33 -5.77 17.42
C ARG A 31 -17.84 -5.54 17.30
N TYR A 32 -18.32 -4.96 16.20
CA TYR A 32 -19.70 -4.47 16.08
C TYR A 32 -20.51 -5.08 14.93
N THR A 33 -19.98 -6.04 14.17
CA THR A 33 -20.76 -6.67 13.07
C THR A 33 -21.91 -7.54 13.59
N MET A 34 -23.13 -7.20 13.19
CA MET A 34 -24.34 -8.00 13.38
C MET A 34 -24.36 -9.22 12.44
N LYS A 35 -24.93 -10.35 12.87
CA LYS A 35 -24.95 -11.62 12.10
C LYS A 35 -25.61 -11.50 10.72
N GLU A 36 -26.56 -10.58 10.55
CA GLU A 36 -27.26 -10.39 9.27
C GLU A 36 -26.38 -9.71 8.20
N MET A 37 -25.33 -8.97 8.60
CA MET A 37 -24.47 -8.23 7.68
C MET A 37 -23.13 -8.92 7.39
N GLN A 38 -23.02 -10.23 7.63
CA GLN A 38 -21.76 -10.96 7.50
C GLN A 38 -21.16 -10.93 6.09
N VAL A 39 -21.99 -10.90 5.03
CA VAL A 39 -21.50 -10.83 3.64
C VAL A 39 -20.87 -9.47 3.35
N TYR A 40 -21.55 -8.38 3.73
CA TYR A 40 -21.06 -7.01 3.56
C TYR A 40 -19.79 -6.76 4.37
N SER A 41 -19.77 -7.20 5.63
CA SER A 41 -18.61 -7.14 6.52
C SER A 41 -17.39 -7.85 5.94
N LYS A 42 -17.57 -9.01 5.29
CA LYS A 42 -16.47 -9.73 4.62
C LYS A 42 -15.92 -8.97 3.42
N ILE A 43 -16.77 -8.34 2.61
CA ILE A 43 -16.32 -7.51 1.48
C ILE A 43 -15.54 -6.30 2.00
N LEU A 44 -16.07 -5.61 3.02
CA LEU A 44 -15.38 -4.47 3.65
C LEU A 44 -14.02 -4.87 4.24
N LEU A 45 -13.95 -6.06 4.85
CA LEU A 45 -12.71 -6.58 5.41
C LEU A 45 -11.66 -6.89 4.31
N GLN A 46 -12.10 -7.42 3.16
CA GLN A 46 -11.23 -7.66 2.02
C GLN A 46 -10.68 -6.35 1.45
N THR A 47 -11.51 -5.32 1.29
CA THR A 47 -11.04 -4.01 0.80
C THR A 47 -10.06 -3.37 1.77
N CYS A 48 -10.29 -3.43 3.09
CA CYS A 48 -9.33 -2.94 4.08
C CYS A 48 -7.98 -3.68 4.02
N PHE A 49 -8.00 -4.99 3.77
CA PHE A 49 -6.76 -5.76 3.65
C PHE A 49 -5.99 -5.37 2.38
N VAL A 50 -6.69 -5.23 1.25
CA VAL A 50 -6.10 -4.76 -0.01
C VAL A 50 -5.55 -3.35 0.15
N ASP A 51 -6.24 -2.45 0.84
CA ASP A 51 -5.78 -1.08 1.09
C ASP A 51 -4.52 -1.06 1.95
N ILE A 52 -4.44 -1.86 3.02
CA ILE A 52 -3.22 -1.96 3.85
C ILE A 52 -2.04 -2.44 3.01
N VAL A 53 -2.24 -3.48 2.19
CA VAL A 53 -1.18 -4.00 1.30
C VAL A 53 -0.79 -2.95 0.25
N GLY A 54 -1.77 -2.27 -0.34
CA GLY A 54 -1.57 -1.21 -1.32
C GLY A 54 -0.79 -0.02 -0.76
N ILE A 55 -1.16 0.46 0.43
CA ILE A 55 -0.47 1.55 1.13
C ILE A 55 0.98 1.15 1.43
N CYS A 56 1.21 -0.05 1.97
CA CYS A 56 2.57 -0.55 2.23
C CYS A 56 3.40 -0.59 0.94
N MET A 57 2.83 -1.08 -0.16
CA MET A 57 3.50 -1.11 -1.46
C MET A 57 3.83 0.29 -2.01
N PHE A 58 2.91 1.23 -1.84
CA PHE A 58 3.09 2.61 -2.31
C PHE A 58 4.15 3.35 -1.52
N VAL A 59 4.19 3.19 -0.20
CA VAL A 59 5.23 3.78 0.67
C VAL A 59 6.62 3.24 0.35
N VAL A 60 6.69 1.98 -0.05
CA VAL A 60 7.94 1.27 -0.31
C VAL A 60 8.53 1.60 -1.68
N SER A 61 7.68 1.80 -2.69
CA SER A 61 8.10 2.10 -4.07
C SER A 61 8.19 3.59 -4.37
N GLN A 62 7.26 4.40 -3.83
CA GLN A 62 7.10 5.84 -4.07
C GLN A 62 7.40 6.29 -5.52
N PRO A 63 6.68 5.75 -6.52
CA PRO A 63 6.85 6.19 -7.90
C PRO A 63 6.21 7.56 -8.10
N VAL A 64 7.00 8.54 -8.53
CA VAL A 64 6.54 9.89 -8.89
C VAL A 64 6.69 10.06 -10.40
N TYR A 65 5.57 10.27 -11.08
CA TYR A 65 5.57 10.52 -12.52
C TYR A 65 5.82 12.01 -12.78
N ILE A 66 6.94 12.34 -13.39
CA ILE A 66 7.31 13.71 -13.74
C ILE A 66 7.34 13.80 -15.27
N SER A 67 6.46 14.63 -15.83
CA SER A 67 6.49 14.96 -17.25
C SER A 67 7.26 16.27 -17.41
N ASP A 68 8.46 16.19 -18.00
CA ASP A 68 9.24 17.37 -18.34
C ASP A 68 9.44 17.43 -19.86
N LYS A 69 9.07 18.57 -20.46
CA LYS A 69 9.13 18.83 -21.91
C LYS A 69 8.54 17.71 -22.80
N GLY A 70 7.46 17.07 -22.36
CA GLY A 70 6.77 16.02 -23.13
C GLY A 70 7.37 14.62 -23.00
N VAL A 71 8.40 14.44 -22.17
CA VAL A 71 8.95 13.13 -21.82
C VAL A 71 8.54 12.79 -20.38
N GLY A 72 7.78 11.70 -20.22
CA GLY A 72 7.42 11.17 -18.91
C GLY A 72 8.57 10.37 -18.31
N THR A 73 9.01 10.76 -17.13
CA THR A 73 10.04 10.04 -16.35
C THR A 73 9.46 9.63 -15.01
N VAL A 74 9.74 8.39 -14.58
CA VAL A 74 9.31 7.85 -13.29
C VAL A 74 10.49 7.94 -12.32
N TRP A 75 10.30 8.68 -11.23
CA TRP A 75 11.29 8.84 -10.17
C TRP A 75 10.84 8.03 -8.97
N ASN A 76 11.62 7.01 -8.59
CA ASN A 76 11.32 6.16 -7.43
C ASN A 76 12.07 6.71 -6.20
N PHE A 77 11.34 7.33 -5.29
CA PHE A 77 11.92 7.89 -4.05
C PHE A 77 11.86 6.92 -2.86
N GLY A 78 11.34 5.71 -3.07
CA GLY A 78 11.14 4.72 -2.02
C GLY A 78 12.44 4.00 -1.62
N PRO A 79 12.46 3.35 -0.43
CA PRO A 79 13.60 2.56 0.05
C PRO A 79 13.99 1.42 -0.89
N ILE A 80 13.09 0.97 -1.78
CA ILE A 80 13.36 -0.08 -2.78
C ILE A 80 13.57 0.52 -4.19
N HIS A 81 14.10 1.74 -4.29
CA HIS A 81 14.52 2.36 -5.57
C HIS A 81 15.42 1.47 -6.45
N LEU A 82 16.05 0.43 -5.87
CA LEU A 82 16.88 -0.58 -6.54
C LEU A 82 16.12 -1.50 -7.51
N LEU A 83 14.81 -1.70 -7.32
CA LEU A 83 14.01 -2.54 -8.21
C LEU A 83 13.30 -1.63 -9.23
N PRO A 84 13.63 -1.73 -10.54
CA PRO A 84 13.25 -0.74 -11.54
C PRO A 84 11.75 -0.65 -11.81
N ASN A 85 10.97 -1.68 -11.45
CA ASN A 85 9.54 -1.74 -11.76
C ASN A 85 8.66 -2.05 -10.53
N PRO A 86 7.52 -1.36 -10.35
CA PRO A 86 6.58 -1.65 -9.26
C PRO A 86 6.02 -3.07 -9.30
N TRP A 87 5.93 -3.68 -10.50
CA TRP A 87 5.56 -5.09 -10.64
C TRP A 87 6.56 -6.06 -10.02
N GLN A 88 7.85 -5.72 -10.02
CA GLN A 88 8.87 -6.58 -9.41
C GLN A 88 8.78 -6.54 -7.88
N HIS A 89 8.34 -5.42 -7.29
CA HIS A 89 8.00 -5.39 -5.86
C HIS A 89 6.82 -6.32 -5.55
N PHE A 90 5.79 -6.31 -6.40
CA PHE A 90 4.62 -7.17 -6.21
C PHE A 90 5.02 -8.65 -6.31
N LEU A 91 5.84 -9.02 -7.30
CA LEU A 91 6.38 -10.37 -7.45
C LEU A 91 7.31 -10.77 -6.29
N LEU A 92 8.09 -9.84 -5.73
CA LEU A 92 8.93 -10.10 -4.56
C LEU A 92 8.07 -10.40 -3.32
N ILE A 93 7.04 -9.60 -3.05
CA ILE A 93 6.12 -9.84 -1.93
C ILE A 93 5.32 -11.12 -2.14
N LEU A 94 4.84 -11.37 -3.35
CA LEU A 94 4.11 -12.60 -3.70
C LEU A 94 5.00 -13.84 -3.53
N SER A 95 6.26 -13.78 -3.98
CA SER A 95 7.20 -14.91 -3.82
C SER A 95 7.57 -15.15 -2.35
N TYR A 96 7.73 -14.11 -1.54
CA TYR A 96 7.96 -14.24 -0.10
C TYR A 96 6.73 -14.84 0.62
N PHE A 97 5.53 -14.43 0.23
CA PHE A 97 4.28 -14.99 0.74
C PHE A 97 4.13 -16.48 0.36
N MET A 98 4.31 -16.81 -0.92
CA MET A 98 4.26 -18.19 -1.43
C MET A 98 5.30 -19.09 -0.76
N ALA A 99 6.54 -18.61 -0.58
CA ALA A 99 7.60 -19.35 0.11
C ALA A 99 7.27 -19.64 1.59
N ARG A 100 6.47 -18.78 2.23
CA ARG A 100 6.02 -18.97 3.62
C ARG A 100 4.84 -19.93 3.72
N VAL A 101 3.96 -19.94 2.72
CA VAL A 101 2.82 -20.88 2.63
C VAL A 101 3.30 -22.30 2.31
N HIS A 102 4.35 -22.45 1.50
CA HIS A 102 4.90 -23.77 1.12
C HIS A 102 5.72 -24.46 2.24
N LYS A 103 6.00 -23.76 3.34
CA LYS A 103 6.73 -24.30 4.52
C LYS A 103 5.80 -24.72 5.67
N LYS A 104 4.49 -24.73 5.47
CA LYS A 104 3.51 -25.38 6.35
C LYS A 104 3.01 -26.65 5.70
#